data_AF-A0A7Y0CH36-F1
#
_entry.id   AF-A0A7Y0CH36-F1
#
_cell.length_a   1.000
_cell.length_b   1.000
_cell.length_c   1.000
_cell.angle_alpha   90.00
_cell.angle_beta   90.00
_cell.angle_gamma   90.00
#
_symmetry.space_group_name_H-M   'P 1'
#
loop_
_entity.id
_entity.type
_entity.pdbx_description
1 polymer ?
#
loop_
_entity_poly.entity_id
_entity_poly.type
_entity_poly.pdbx_seq_one_letter_code
_entity_poly.pdbx_strand_id
1 'polypeptide(L)'
;VGGGLLVVAQRIKASDALDARELQSRSVAETIAPSPDSPEQLIEQMRVHTLEILLSPDLVDLVGAGPEQDLLVRVRALRRKVAMDLGIVVPPVRTRDSVDLPRSTYVVRISGVEVGRGEAPAGRLLALGDDLANLPGQAVVEPVFGLPGKWVPAELRHAAELAGATVVDRVSVLITHLGSIIAQNAPRLLGREDVRVLTEGVKQVNPSVVDELIPGLLTLGEVQRVLQGLLAEEVAIRDLSRIYEALTLRAKVSTEPERLVEAARMALGPALTAQYAHDGTLRVVTLDPALEQSFVEQLRPTETGTQLLVDPVRLDAVLDQLRGAVSRGEASGQPVVLVCAPALRPALHRLVALGLPRLAVLSYGEVTGTGVQIESVGVVNGVHALAA
;
A
#
# COMPACT_ATOMS: atom_id res chain seq x y z
N VAL A 1 -71.89 6.14 57.27
CA VAL A 1 -70.71 6.94 56.82
C VAL A 1 -69.40 6.13 56.79
N GLY A 2 -69.26 5.00 57.49
CA GLY A 2 -67.98 4.25 57.56
C GLY A 2 -67.55 3.43 56.33
N GLY A 3 -68.47 2.96 55.48
CA GLY A 3 -68.14 2.05 54.37
C GLY A 3 -67.47 2.72 53.15
N GLY A 4 -67.81 3.99 52.87
CA GLY A 4 -67.28 4.72 51.71
C GLY A 4 -65.81 5.12 51.85
N LEU A 5 -65.36 5.42 53.08
CA LEU A 5 -63.97 5.83 53.35
C LEU A 5 -62.97 4.68 53.20
N LEU A 6 -63.37 3.43 53.46
CA LEU A 6 -62.51 2.26 53.30
C LEU A 6 -62.23 1.92 51.82
N VAL A 7 -63.22 2.08 50.95
CA VAL A 7 -63.05 1.82 49.50
C VAL A 7 -62.18 2.89 48.84
N VAL A 8 -62.32 4.15 49.26
CA VAL A 8 -61.45 5.24 48.78
C VAL A 8 -60.01 5.06 49.27
N ALA A 9 -59.81 4.67 50.54
CA ALA A 9 -58.47 4.39 51.08
C ALA A 9 -57.76 3.22 50.38
N GLN A 10 -58.49 2.16 50.01
CA GLN A 10 -57.91 1.02 49.28
C GLN A 10 -57.56 1.36 47.82
N ARG A 11 -58.32 2.25 47.17
CA ARG A 11 -58.03 2.69 45.79
C ARG A 11 -56.83 3.63 45.70
N ILE A 12 -56.67 4.54 46.67
CA ILE A 12 -55.48 5.41 46.74
C ILE A 12 -54.22 4.56 46.96
N LYS A 13 -54.27 3.60 47.89
CA LYS A 13 -53.13 2.72 48.19
C LYS A 13 -52.75 1.78 47.03
N ALA A 14 -53.70 1.44 46.15
CA ALA A 14 -53.46 0.66 44.95
C ALA A 14 -52.86 1.50 43.80
N SER A 15 -53.25 2.78 43.68
CA SER A 15 -52.63 3.74 42.76
C SER A 15 -51.17 4.00 43.12
N ASP A 16 -50.90 4.32 44.38
CA ASP A 16 -49.55 4.62 44.86
C ASP A 16 -48.60 3.43 44.69
N ALA A 17 -49.11 2.19 44.80
CA ALA A 17 -48.32 0.97 44.61
C ALA A 17 -48.03 0.65 43.13
N LEU A 18 -48.89 1.09 42.21
CA LEU A 18 -48.66 0.98 40.77
C LEU A 18 -47.69 2.06 40.30
N ASP A 19 -47.86 3.30 40.76
CA ASP A 19 -46.94 4.41 40.48
C ASP A 19 -45.54 4.13 41.03
N ALA A 20 -45.44 3.56 42.25
CA ALA A 20 -44.16 3.15 42.82
C ALA A 20 -43.49 2.02 42.02
N ARG A 21 -44.25 1.07 41.46
CA ARG A 21 -43.71 0.00 40.61
C ARG A 21 -43.31 0.50 39.22
N GLU A 22 -44.02 1.46 38.66
CA GLU A 22 -43.64 2.12 37.40
C GLU A 22 -42.42 3.03 37.56
N LEU A 23 -42.31 3.74 38.68
CA LEU A 23 -41.11 4.51 39.04
C LEU A 23 -39.91 3.59 39.28
N GLN A 24 -40.11 2.44 39.92
CA GLN A 24 -39.06 1.46 40.18
C GLN A 24 -38.67 0.67 38.93
N SER A 25 -39.59 0.43 37.99
CA SER A 25 -39.27 -0.18 36.69
C SER A 25 -38.58 0.81 35.73
N ARG A 26 -38.95 2.10 35.77
CA ARG A 26 -38.23 3.18 35.06
C ARG A 26 -36.83 3.42 35.64
N SER A 27 -36.66 3.41 36.95
CA SER A 27 -35.33 3.59 37.56
C SER A 27 -34.39 2.42 37.27
N VAL A 28 -34.92 1.20 37.19
CA VAL A 28 -34.14 0.02 36.79
C VAL A 28 -33.82 0.03 35.28
N ALA A 29 -34.73 0.55 34.44
CA ALA A 29 -34.47 0.69 33.00
C ALA A 29 -33.46 1.81 32.65
N GLU A 30 -33.43 2.92 33.40
CA GLU A 30 -32.42 3.98 33.22
C GLU A 30 -31.02 3.58 33.71
N THR A 31 -30.91 2.60 34.62
CA THR A 31 -29.62 2.15 35.17
C THR A 31 -28.88 1.15 34.25
N ILE A 32 -29.54 0.62 33.21
CA ILE A 32 -28.98 -0.43 32.32
C ILE A 32 -28.50 0.16 30.98
N ALA A 33 -28.72 1.45 30.71
CA ALA A 33 -28.07 2.10 29.58
C ALA A 33 -26.56 2.21 29.88
N PRO A 34 -25.66 1.59 29.10
CA PRO A 34 -24.23 1.67 29.35
C PRO A 34 -23.81 3.14 29.26
N SER A 35 -23.23 3.65 30.36
CA SER A 35 -22.68 5.01 30.44
C SER A 35 -21.71 5.27 29.27
N PRO A 36 -21.73 6.47 28.65
CA PRO A 36 -20.80 6.87 27.58
C PRO A 36 -19.31 6.69 27.94
N ASP A 37 -18.99 6.60 29.24
CA ASP A 37 -17.66 6.45 29.79
C ASP A 37 -17.35 5.02 30.30
N SER A 38 -18.12 4.01 29.88
CA SER A 38 -17.79 2.63 30.27
C SER A 38 -16.43 2.21 29.69
N PRO A 39 -15.63 1.40 30.41
CA PRO A 39 -14.35 0.90 29.91
C PRO A 39 -14.46 0.25 28.53
N GLU A 40 -15.55 -0.48 28.25
CA GLU A 40 -15.80 -1.14 26.96
C GLU A 40 -16.03 -0.14 25.83
N GLN A 41 -16.79 0.92 26.07
CA GLN A 41 -17.03 1.97 25.09
C GLN A 41 -15.78 2.81 24.84
N LEU A 42 -15.01 3.11 25.88
CA LEU A 42 -13.70 3.76 25.74
C LEU A 42 -12.74 2.89 24.93
N ILE A 43 -12.69 1.57 25.17
CA ILE A 43 -11.88 0.64 24.38
C ILE A 43 -12.32 0.64 22.91
N GLU A 44 -13.62 0.70 22.62
CA GLU A 44 -14.13 0.78 21.25
C GLU A 44 -13.79 2.11 20.57
N GLN A 45 -13.89 3.23 21.28
CA GLN A 45 -13.49 4.56 20.79
C GLN A 45 -11.97 4.67 20.57
N MET A 46 -11.17 3.95 21.37
CA MET A 46 -9.71 3.87 21.23
C MET A 46 -9.27 2.98 20.05
N ARG A 47 -10.19 2.26 19.38
CA ARG A 47 -9.82 1.41 18.24
C ARG A 47 -9.30 2.26 17.09
N VAL A 48 -7.99 2.15 16.87
CA VAL A 48 -7.34 2.76 15.72
C VAL A 48 -7.76 2.01 14.46
N HIS A 49 -8.35 2.73 13.51
CA HIS A 49 -8.71 2.18 12.20
C HIS A 49 -7.48 2.05 11.32
N THR A 50 -7.33 0.91 10.65
CA THR A 50 -6.13 0.62 9.84
C THR A 50 -6.00 1.54 8.64
N LEU A 51 -7.11 1.88 7.96
CA LEU A 51 -7.10 2.71 6.76
C LEU A 51 -8.32 3.65 6.73
N GLU A 52 -8.06 4.95 6.66
CA GLU A 52 -9.08 6.00 6.65
C GLU A 52 -8.83 7.01 5.52
N ILE A 53 -9.91 7.57 4.99
CA ILE A 53 -9.92 8.72 4.09
C ILE A 53 -10.70 9.84 4.79
N LEU A 54 -10.02 10.94 5.05
CA LEU A 54 -10.63 12.18 5.50
C LEU A 54 -10.94 13.05 4.30
N LEU A 55 -12.16 13.57 4.23
CA LEU A 55 -12.65 14.43 3.17
C LEU A 55 -12.99 15.80 3.74
N SER A 56 -12.59 16.88 3.06
CA SER A 56 -13.14 18.19 3.36
C SER A 56 -14.65 18.21 3.11
N PRO A 57 -15.43 19.11 3.76
CA PRO A 57 -16.88 19.08 3.67
C PRO A 57 -17.44 19.18 2.24
N ASP A 58 -16.72 19.84 1.33
CA ASP A 58 -17.09 19.98 -0.08
C ASP A 58 -16.82 18.74 -0.94
N LEU A 59 -16.11 17.72 -0.41
CA LEU A 59 -15.85 16.44 -1.07
C LEU A 59 -16.79 15.32 -0.61
N VAL A 60 -17.70 15.59 0.33
CA VAL A 60 -18.70 14.61 0.77
C VAL A 60 -19.61 14.22 -0.40
N ASP A 61 -19.75 15.09 -1.40
CA ASP A 61 -20.46 14.81 -2.64
C ASP A 61 -19.87 13.65 -3.46
N LEU A 62 -18.62 13.25 -3.22
CA LEU A 62 -18.00 12.06 -3.83
C LEU A 62 -18.60 10.75 -3.31
N VAL A 63 -19.25 10.79 -2.15
CA VAL A 63 -19.87 9.63 -1.51
C VAL A 63 -21.35 9.63 -1.86
N GLY A 64 -21.81 8.60 -2.58
CA GLY A 64 -23.22 8.49 -2.97
C GLY A 64 -23.63 9.25 -4.25
N ALA A 65 -22.67 9.72 -5.07
CA ALA A 65 -22.92 10.38 -6.36
C ALA A 65 -23.49 9.47 -7.49
N GLY A 66 -23.86 8.22 -7.20
CA GLY A 66 -24.30 7.22 -8.17
C GLY A 66 -23.21 6.19 -8.56
N PRO A 67 -23.56 5.06 -9.22
CA PRO A 67 -22.69 3.87 -9.27
C PRO A 67 -21.28 4.07 -9.84
N GLU A 68 -21.12 4.90 -10.87
CA GLU A 68 -19.83 5.12 -11.55
C GLU A 68 -18.98 6.24 -10.92
N GLN A 69 -19.60 7.16 -10.18
CA GLN A 69 -18.93 8.31 -9.56
C GLN A 69 -18.77 8.13 -8.03
N ASP A 70 -19.40 7.10 -7.46
CA ASP A 70 -19.34 6.81 -6.03
C ASP A 70 -17.96 6.29 -5.63
N LEU A 71 -17.31 7.08 -4.77
CA LEU A 71 -16.04 6.76 -4.15
C LEU A 71 -16.06 5.37 -3.49
N LEU A 72 -17.14 4.99 -2.81
CA LEU A 72 -17.22 3.72 -2.08
C LEU A 72 -17.29 2.50 -3.03
N VAL A 73 -17.90 2.66 -4.20
CA VAL A 73 -17.90 1.62 -5.25
C VAL A 73 -16.48 1.44 -5.78
N ARG A 74 -15.80 2.55 -6.10
CA ARG A 74 -14.44 2.50 -6.64
C ARG A 74 -13.39 2.02 -5.63
N VAL A 75 -13.55 2.37 -4.35
CA VAL A 75 -12.73 1.82 -3.26
C VAL A 75 -12.89 0.29 -3.16
N ARG A 76 -14.11 -0.23 -3.28
CA ARG A 76 -14.34 -1.69 -3.29
C ARG A 76 -13.68 -2.37 -4.50
N ALA A 77 -13.76 -1.74 -5.68
CA ALA A 77 -13.07 -2.22 -6.87
C ALA A 77 -11.54 -2.20 -6.69
N LEU A 78 -11.00 -1.11 -6.13
CA LEU A 78 -9.58 -0.98 -5.81
C LEU A 78 -9.11 -2.09 -4.85
N ARG A 79 -9.86 -2.35 -3.77
CA ARG A 79 -9.51 -3.44 -2.82
C ARG A 79 -9.43 -4.79 -3.52
N ARG A 80 -10.36 -5.09 -4.44
CA ARG A 80 -10.33 -6.31 -5.24
C ARG A 80 -9.12 -6.34 -6.18
N LYS A 81 -8.84 -5.21 -6.85
CA LYS A 81 -7.68 -5.06 -7.73
C LYS A 81 -6.39 -5.32 -6.97
N VAL A 82 -6.17 -4.66 -5.83
CA VAL A 82 -4.97 -4.85 -5.00
C VAL A 82 -4.84 -6.30 -4.51
N ALA A 83 -5.93 -6.94 -4.13
CA ALA A 83 -5.90 -8.36 -3.76
C ALA A 83 -5.46 -9.25 -4.94
N MET A 84 -5.93 -8.94 -6.15
CA MET A 84 -5.52 -9.65 -7.36
C MET A 84 -4.11 -9.29 -7.80
N ASP A 85 -3.61 -8.08 -7.56
CA ASP A 85 -2.29 -7.66 -8.04
C ASP A 85 -1.19 -8.07 -7.05
N LEU A 86 -1.37 -7.79 -5.76
CA LEU A 86 -0.36 -8.01 -4.71
C LEU A 86 -0.61 -9.24 -3.85
N GLY A 87 -1.81 -9.82 -3.84
CA GLY A 87 -2.13 -10.97 -2.99
C GLY A 87 -2.44 -10.63 -1.53
N ILE A 88 -2.74 -9.35 -1.22
CA ILE A 88 -3.11 -8.91 0.14
C ILE A 88 -4.60 -8.62 0.27
N VAL A 89 -5.18 -8.92 1.43
CA VAL A 89 -6.56 -8.52 1.74
C VAL A 89 -6.53 -7.11 2.34
N VAL A 90 -6.84 -6.10 1.52
CA VAL A 90 -6.88 -4.71 1.99
C VAL A 90 -7.99 -4.55 3.05
N PRO A 91 -7.70 -3.98 4.23
CA PRO A 91 -8.71 -3.75 5.27
C PRO A 91 -9.83 -2.82 4.78
N PRO A 92 -10.99 -2.81 5.46
CA PRO A 92 -12.06 -1.86 5.13
C PRO A 92 -11.58 -0.42 5.21
N VAL A 93 -11.79 0.35 4.14
CA VAL A 93 -11.45 1.77 4.10
C VAL A 93 -12.61 2.57 4.66
N ARG A 94 -12.39 3.30 5.74
CA ARG A 94 -13.41 4.16 6.34
C ARG A 94 -13.29 5.57 5.77
N THR A 95 -14.42 6.18 5.46
CA THR A 95 -14.48 7.57 5.00
C THR A 95 -15.06 8.42 6.12
N ARG A 96 -14.45 9.58 6.40
CA ARG A 96 -14.91 10.54 7.39
C ARG A 96 -14.80 11.95 6.82
N ASP A 97 -15.75 12.80 7.14
CA ASP A 97 -15.62 14.24 6.91
C ASP A 97 -14.75 14.88 8.01
N SER A 98 -14.02 15.92 7.63
CA SER A 98 -13.21 16.70 8.57
C SER A 98 -13.29 18.17 8.20
N VAL A 99 -13.85 18.96 9.12
CA VAL A 99 -13.98 20.42 8.98
C VAL A 99 -12.63 21.15 9.07
N ASP A 100 -11.61 20.49 9.60
CA ASP A 100 -10.25 21.04 9.73
C ASP A 100 -9.48 21.02 8.41
N LEU A 101 -9.95 20.26 7.42
CA LEU A 101 -9.30 20.18 6.11
C LEU A 101 -9.62 21.42 5.26
N PRO A 102 -8.62 21.96 4.53
CA PRO A 102 -8.87 22.97 3.52
C PRO A 102 -9.88 22.48 2.47
N ARG A 103 -10.50 23.43 1.76
CA ARG A 103 -11.45 23.08 0.69
C ARG A 103 -10.81 22.18 -0.36
N SER A 104 -11.62 21.30 -0.91
CA SER A 104 -11.24 20.38 -1.98
C SER A 104 -10.06 19.48 -1.65
N THR A 105 -9.79 19.23 -0.36
CA THR A 105 -8.64 18.45 0.11
C THR A 105 -9.10 17.13 0.69
N TYR A 106 -8.39 16.05 0.37
CA TYR A 106 -8.53 14.76 1.04
C TYR A 106 -7.21 14.34 1.68
N VAL A 107 -7.29 13.56 2.76
CA VAL A 107 -6.15 13.00 3.48
C VAL A 107 -6.36 11.50 3.66
N VAL A 108 -5.33 10.71 3.41
CA VAL A 108 -5.31 9.26 3.66
C VAL A 108 -4.51 9.01 4.93
N ARG A 109 -5.08 8.22 5.86
CA ARG A 109 -4.43 7.83 7.11
C ARG A 109 -4.30 6.33 7.22
N ILE A 110 -3.14 5.86 7.71
CA ILE A 110 -2.90 4.48 8.09
C ILE A 110 -2.60 4.40 9.58
N SER A 111 -3.44 3.65 10.29
CA SER A 111 -3.40 3.54 11.75
C SER A 111 -3.34 4.91 12.46
N GLY A 112 -4.19 5.84 12.03
CA GLY A 112 -4.28 7.20 12.58
C GLY A 112 -3.19 8.18 12.12
N VAL A 113 -2.18 7.73 11.38
CA VAL A 113 -1.09 8.58 10.86
C VAL A 113 -1.37 9.01 9.43
N GLU A 114 -1.26 10.30 9.13
CA GLU A 114 -1.34 10.82 7.75
C GLU A 114 -0.18 10.29 6.91
N VAL A 115 -0.52 9.60 5.81
CA VAL A 115 0.45 8.99 4.87
C VAL A 115 0.38 9.61 3.48
N GLY A 116 -0.66 10.39 3.19
CA GLY A 116 -0.78 11.09 1.92
C GLY A 116 -1.94 12.09 1.92
N ARG A 117 -1.82 13.09 1.05
CA ARG A 117 -2.77 14.19 0.89
C ARG A 117 -2.89 14.57 -0.57
N GLY A 118 -4.08 14.97 -1.00
CA GLY A 118 -4.27 15.48 -2.35
C GLY A 118 -5.49 16.40 -2.45
N GLU A 119 -5.67 16.96 -3.64
CA GLU A 119 -6.79 17.86 -3.96
C GLU A 119 -7.72 17.21 -4.98
N ALA A 120 -9.02 17.54 -4.91
CA ALA A 120 -10.08 17.01 -5.77
C ALA A 120 -11.20 18.05 -6.02
N PRO A 121 -10.89 19.22 -6.62
CA PRO A 121 -11.84 20.33 -6.74
C PRO A 121 -13.13 19.96 -7.49
N ALA A 122 -14.26 20.43 -6.97
CA ALA A 122 -15.58 20.19 -7.54
C ALA A 122 -15.73 20.82 -8.95
N GLY A 123 -16.47 20.14 -9.82
CA GLY A 123 -16.71 20.59 -11.20
C GLY A 123 -15.47 20.61 -12.11
N ARG A 124 -14.38 19.97 -11.70
CA ARG A 124 -13.12 19.94 -12.45
C ARG A 124 -12.65 18.53 -12.78
N LEU A 125 -11.80 18.45 -13.80
CA LEU A 125 -11.08 17.27 -14.25
C LEU A 125 -9.58 17.57 -14.24
N LEU A 126 -8.75 16.56 -14.01
CA LEU A 126 -7.31 16.67 -14.09
C LEU A 126 -6.87 16.35 -15.52
N ALA A 127 -6.36 17.34 -16.24
CA ALA A 127 -5.68 17.14 -17.52
C ALA A 127 -4.18 16.89 -17.26
N LEU A 128 -3.64 15.80 -17.81
CA LEU A 128 -2.24 15.40 -17.71
C LEU A 128 -1.60 15.44 -19.10
N GLY A 129 -0.41 16.03 -19.21
CA GLY A 129 0.32 16.13 -20.46
C GLY A 129 1.35 17.26 -20.44
N ASP A 130 2.18 17.33 -21.47
CA ASP A 130 3.30 18.29 -21.53
C ASP A 130 2.86 19.69 -22.03
N ASP A 131 1.86 19.76 -22.91
CA ASP A 131 1.37 21.02 -23.50
C ASP A 131 -0.02 21.44 -22.95
N LEU A 132 -0.05 21.83 -21.67
CA LEU A 132 -1.27 22.29 -20.98
C LEU A 132 -1.38 23.81 -20.90
N ALA A 133 -0.48 24.55 -21.55
CA ALA A 133 -0.37 26.00 -21.41
C ALA A 133 -1.66 26.72 -21.86
N ASN A 134 -2.26 26.24 -22.95
CA ASN A 134 -3.44 26.83 -23.58
C ASN A 134 -4.77 26.45 -22.91
N LEU A 135 -4.77 25.46 -22.00
CA LEU A 135 -5.97 25.08 -21.25
C LEU A 135 -6.15 26.00 -20.04
N PRO A 136 -7.35 26.51 -19.73
CA PRO A 136 -7.56 27.29 -18.51
C PRO A 136 -7.58 26.37 -17.28
N GLY A 137 -7.14 26.85 -16.12
CA GLY A 137 -7.16 26.04 -14.89
C GLY A 137 -5.97 26.29 -13.96
N GLN A 138 -5.97 25.58 -12.85
CA GLN A 138 -4.90 25.64 -11.85
C GLN A 138 -3.89 24.53 -12.13
N ALA A 139 -2.61 24.90 -12.28
CA ALA A 139 -1.53 23.93 -12.42
C ALA A 139 -1.34 23.14 -11.11
N VAL A 140 -1.07 21.85 -11.23
CA VAL A 140 -0.88 20.94 -10.10
C VAL A 140 0.10 19.84 -10.51
N VAL A 141 0.70 19.19 -9.52
CA VAL A 141 1.49 17.97 -9.74
C VAL A 141 0.64 16.79 -9.31
N GLU A 142 0.51 15.80 -10.20
CA GLU A 142 -0.23 14.58 -9.90
C GLU A 142 0.51 13.78 -8.80
N PRO A 143 -0.18 13.30 -7.75
CA PRO A 143 0.46 12.81 -6.53
C PRO A 143 1.18 11.45 -6.65
N VAL A 144 0.89 10.63 -7.67
CA VAL A 144 1.45 9.28 -7.80
C VAL A 144 2.70 9.24 -8.66
N PHE A 145 2.60 9.80 -9.87
CA PHE A 145 3.62 9.75 -10.90
C PHE A 145 4.49 11.01 -10.89
N GLY A 146 4.03 12.10 -10.23
CA GLY A 146 4.71 13.39 -10.24
C GLY A 146 4.55 14.13 -11.57
N LEU A 147 3.54 13.77 -12.35
CA LEU A 147 3.32 14.34 -13.68
C LEU A 147 2.75 15.76 -13.57
N PRO A 148 3.20 16.69 -14.43
CA PRO A 148 2.57 18.01 -14.53
C PRO A 148 1.12 17.85 -15.01
N GLY A 149 0.22 18.56 -14.35
CA GLY A 149 -1.20 18.52 -14.66
C GLY A 149 -1.89 19.86 -14.44
N LYS A 150 -3.14 19.94 -14.87
CA LYS A 150 -3.98 21.13 -14.70
C LYS A 150 -5.42 20.74 -14.37
N TRP A 151 -5.96 21.33 -13.31
CA TRP A 151 -7.38 21.23 -12.98
C TRP A 151 -8.21 22.14 -13.89
N VAL A 152 -8.85 21.54 -14.89
CA VAL A 152 -9.68 22.22 -15.90
C VAL A 152 -11.18 22.05 -15.58
N PRO A 153 -12.05 23.01 -15.94
CA PRO A 153 -13.50 22.83 -15.87
C PRO A 153 -13.97 21.57 -16.62
N ALA A 154 -14.94 20.85 -16.07
CA ALA A 154 -15.40 19.57 -16.61
C ALA A 154 -15.97 19.69 -18.04
N GLU A 155 -16.50 20.86 -18.39
CA GLU A 155 -17.04 21.19 -19.72
C GLU A 155 -15.96 21.22 -20.80
N LEU A 156 -14.69 21.42 -20.42
CA LEU A 156 -13.56 21.48 -21.33
C LEU A 156 -12.89 20.12 -21.58
N ARG A 157 -13.52 19.02 -21.16
CA ARG A 157 -13.02 17.65 -21.41
C ARG A 157 -12.59 17.46 -22.86
N HIS A 158 -13.49 17.72 -23.80
CA HIS A 158 -13.23 17.46 -25.21
C HIS A 158 -12.11 18.34 -25.76
N ALA A 159 -12.04 19.61 -25.32
CA ALA A 159 -10.97 20.52 -25.72
C ALA A 159 -9.59 20.07 -25.18
N ALA A 160 -9.55 19.56 -23.95
CA ALA A 160 -8.33 19.01 -23.36
C ALA A 160 -7.87 17.73 -24.06
N GLU A 161 -8.80 16.82 -24.39
CA GLU A 161 -8.52 15.60 -25.15
C GLU A 161 -7.99 15.92 -26.57
N LEU A 162 -8.57 16.92 -27.25
CA LEU A 162 -8.10 17.40 -28.56
C LEU A 162 -6.70 18.03 -28.50
N ALA A 163 -6.33 18.61 -27.36
CA ALA A 163 -4.99 19.12 -27.10
C ALA A 163 -3.97 18.01 -26.77
N GLY A 164 -4.38 16.74 -26.81
CA GLY A 164 -3.52 15.59 -26.52
C GLY A 164 -3.35 15.29 -25.03
N ALA A 165 -4.11 15.95 -24.15
CA ALA A 165 -4.05 15.69 -22.72
C ALA A 165 -4.88 14.45 -22.36
N THR A 166 -4.38 13.67 -21.39
CA THR A 166 -5.16 12.62 -20.74
C THR A 166 -6.02 13.23 -19.65
N VAL A 167 -7.34 13.10 -19.77
CA VAL A 167 -8.29 13.73 -18.84
C VAL A 167 -8.85 12.71 -17.84
N VAL A 168 -8.61 12.97 -16.56
CA VAL A 168 -8.95 12.08 -15.44
C VAL A 168 -9.95 12.76 -14.51
N ASP A 169 -11.00 12.07 -14.08
CA ASP A 169 -11.96 12.61 -13.13
C ASP A 169 -11.40 12.66 -11.69
N ARG A 170 -11.94 13.55 -10.85
CA ARG A 170 -11.44 13.76 -9.48
C ARG A 170 -11.50 12.50 -8.59
N VAL A 171 -12.46 11.60 -8.82
CA VAL A 171 -12.56 10.35 -8.05
C VAL A 171 -11.48 9.37 -8.51
N SER A 172 -11.22 9.28 -9.81
CA SER A 172 -10.09 8.52 -10.35
C SER A 172 -8.75 8.99 -9.79
N VAL A 173 -8.53 10.32 -9.67
CA VAL A 173 -7.30 10.85 -9.06
C VAL A 173 -7.14 10.36 -7.62
N LEU A 174 -8.18 10.48 -6.79
CA LEU A 174 -8.16 10.01 -5.41
C LEU A 174 -7.94 8.50 -5.33
N ILE A 175 -8.62 7.71 -6.17
CA ILE A 175 -8.51 6.24 -6.17
C ILE A 175 -7.12 5.77 -6.63
N THR A 176 -6.54 6.40 -7.64
CA THR A 176 -5.18 6.12 -8.10
C THR A 176 -4.16 6.43 -7.01
N HIS A 177 -4.31 7.57 -6.34
CA HIS A 177 -3.47 7.94 -5.22
C HIS A 177 -3.61 6.98 -4.03
N LEU A 178 -4.85 6.63 -3.66
CA LEU A 178 -5.12 5.64 -2.63
C LEU A 178 -4.50 4.28 -2.95
N GLY A 179 -4.59 3.83 -4.21
CA GLY A 179 -3.98 2.59 -4.67
C GLY A 179 -2.46 2.59 -4.49
N SER A 180 -1.80 3.69 -4.90
CA SER A 180 -0.36 3.87 -4.71
C SER A 180 0.03 3.85 -3.23
N ILE A 181 -0.70 4.57 -2.36
CA ILE A 181 -0.45 4.58 -0.92
C ILE A 181 -0.60 3.17 -0.32
N ILE A 182 -1.64 2.43 -0.72
CA ILE A 182 -1.87 1.06 -0.25
C ILE A 182 -0.73 0.14 -0.67
N ALA A 183 -0.25 0.25 -1.92
CA ALA A 183 0.86 -0.57 -2.42
C ALA A 183 2.16 -0.28 -1.64
N GLN A 184 2.53 1.00 -1.50
CA GLN A 184 3.73 1.43 -0.76
C GLN A 184 3.71 1.06 0.72
N ASN A 185 2.50 0.96 1.31
CA ASN A 185 2.31 0.58 2.71
C ASN A 185 1.82 -0.87 2.89
N ALA A 186 1.84 -1.69 1.83
CA ALA A 186 1.37 -3.07 1.87
C ALA A 186 1.98 -3.91 3.02
N PRO A 187 3.29 -3.80 3.35
CA PRO A 187 3.87 -4.52 4.48
C PRO A 187 3.19 -4.17 5.82
N ARG A 188 2.86 -2.90 6.01
CA ARG A 188 2.23 -2.38 7.23
C ARG A 188 0.76 -2.78 7.32
N LEU A 189 0.11 -2.97 6.17
CA LEU A 189 -1.29 -3.40 6.08
C LEU A 189 -1.47 -4.91 6.28
N LEU A 190 -0.40 -5.71 6.12
CA LEU A 190 -0.44 -7.17 6.32
C LEU A 190 -0.33 -7.53 7.81
N GLY A 191 -1.47 -7.83 8.43
CA GLY A 191 -1.56 -8.28 9.81
C GLY A 191 -1.31 -9.78 9.99
N ARG A 192 -1.14 -10.20 11.26
CA ARG A 192 -0.95 -11.62 11.60
C ARG A 192 -2.19 -12.46 11.26
N GLU A 193 -3.37 -11.88 11.45
CA GLU A 193 -4.65 -12.51 11.12
C GLU A 193 -4.76 -12.78 9.62
N ASP A 194 -4.37 -11.81 8.78
CA ASP A 194 -4.39 -11.96 7.33
C ASP A 194 -3.50 -13.11 6.87
N VAL A 195 -2.28 -13.20 7.42
CA VAL A 195 -1.36 -14.31 7.12
C VAL A 195 -1.94 -15.65 7.56
N ARG A 196 -2.67 -15.72 8.68
CA ARG A 196 -3.37 -16.95 9.09
C ARG A 196 -4.40 -17.35 8.04
N VAL A 197 -5.28 -16.42 7.65
CA VAL A 197 -6.33 -16.67 6.66
C VAL A 197 -5.74 -17.10 5.31
N LEU A 198 -4.69 -16.41 4.85
CA LEU A 198 -3.96 -16.76 3.62
C LEU A 198 -3.35 -18.16 3.71
N THR A 199 -2.73 -18.51 4.83
CA THR A 199 -2.14 -19.83 5.08
C THR A 199 -3.19 -20.95 5.07
N GLU A 200 -4.34 -20.73 5.70
CA GLU A 200 -5.45 -21.69 5.66
C GLU A 200 -5.99 -21.87 4.24
N GLY A 201 -6.05 -20.81 3.44
CA GLY A 201 -6.40 -20.90 2.02
C GLY A 201 -5.43 -21.78 1.23
N VAL A 202 -4.13 -21.65 1.47
CA VAL A 202 -3.12 -22.54 0.85
C VAL A 202 -3.29 -23.97 1.34
N LYS A 203 -3.53 -24.18 2.63
CA LYS A 203 -3.67 -25.51 3.24
C LYS A 203 -4.83 -26.31 2.63
N GLN A 204 -5.89 -25.65 2.20
CA GLN A 204 -7.02 -26.30 1.51
C GLN A 204 -6.63 -26.90 0.15
N VAL A 205 -5.63 -26.31 -0.53
CA VAL A 205 -5.20 -26.73 -1.87
C VAL A 205 -3.95 -27.59 -1.81
N ASN A 206 -2.93 -27.16 -1.04
CA ASN A 206 -1.61 -27.76 -0.92
C ASN A 206 -1.26 -27.96 0.57
N PRO A 207 -1.92 -28.90 1.28
CA PRO A 207 -1.73 -29.08 2.72
C PRO A 207 -0.30 -29.50 3.09
N SER A 208 0.35 -30.33 2.26
CA SER A 208 1.71 -30.82 2.52
C SER A 208 2.74 -29.70 2.66
N VAL A 209 2.64 -28.66 1.82
CA VAL A 209 3.56 -27.51 1.85
C VAL A 209 3.39 -26.70 3.14
N VAL A 210 2.16 -26.54 3.61
CA VAL A 210 1.87 -25.80 4.84
C VAL A 210 2.29 -26.59 6.06
N ASP A 211 1.94 -27.87 6.12
CA ASP A 211 2.22 -28.72 7.29
C ASP A 211 3.72 -29.00 7.48
N GLU A 212 4.51 -29.01 6.39
CA GLU A 212 5.98 -29.09 6.48
C GLU A 212 6.60 -27.78 6.99
N LEU A 213 6.04 -26.62 6.62
CA LEU A 213 6.60 -25.31 6.96
C LEU A 213 6.19 -24.84 8.37
N ILE A 214 4.89 -24.88 8.68
CA ILE A 214 4.29 -24.25 9.86
C ILE A 214 3.53 -25.31 10.68
N PRO A 215 3.72 -25.38 12.01
CA PRO A 215 4.61 -24.56 12.84
C PRO A 215 6.05 -25.11 12.93
N GLY A 216 6.41 -26.11 12.12
CA GLY A 216 7.65 -26.88 12.28
C GLY A 216 8.94 -26.11 12.02
N LEU A 217 9.13 -25.64 10.79
CA LEU A 217 10.35 -24.94 10.37
C LEU A 217 10.31 -23.44 10.66
N LEU A 218 9.13 -22.83 10.52
CA LEU A 218 8.89 -21.41 10.78
C LEU A 218 7.61 -21.22 11.58
N THR A 219 7.62 -20.19 12.41
CA THR A 219 6.42 -19.63 13.04
C THR A 219 5.63 -18.79 12.04
N LEU A 220 4.33 -18.61 12.29
CA LEU A 220 3.49 -17.70 11.50
C LEU A 220 4.02 -16.25 11.49
N GLY A 221 4.77 -15.85 12.51
CA GLY A 221 5.39 -14.52 12.59
C GLY A 221 6.60 -14.37 11.70
N GLU A 222 7.41 -15.41 11.55
CA GLU A 222 8.52 -15.40 10.60
C GLU A 222 7.98 -15.38 9.17
N VAL A 223 6.94 -16.17 8.87
CA VAL A 223 6.28 -16.11 7.55
C VAL A 223 5.71 -14.72 7.29
N GLN A 224 5.02 -14.10 8.26
CA GLN A 224 4.56 -12.71 8.12
C GLN A 224 5.72 -11.77 7.78
N ARG A 225 6.86 -11.88 8.47
CA ARG A 225 8.02 -11.01 8.24
C ARG A 225 8.61 -11.18 6.83
N VAL A 226 8.62 -12.41 6.30
CA VAL A 226 9.03 -12.67 4.91
C VAL A 226 8.05 -12.05 3.91
N LEU A 227 6.75 -12.28 4.08
CA LEU A 227 5.73 -11.71 3.20
C LEU A 227 5.75 -10.17 3.22
N GLN A 228 5.98 -9.57 4.38
CA GLN A 228 6.21 -8.13 4.53
C GLN A 228 7.47 -7.66 3.79
N GLY A 229 8.55 -8.44 3.82
CA GLY A 229 9.78 -8.15 3.06
C GLY A 229 9.55 -8.17 1.55
N LEU A 230 8.79 -9.14 1.03
CA LEU A 230 8.40 -9.17 -0.38
C LEU A 230 7.57 -7.94 -0.75
N LEU A 231 6.53 -7.64 0.03
CA LEU A 231 5.65 -6.50 -0.21
C LEU A 231 6.36 -5.15 -0.08
N ALA A 232 7.45 -5.06 0.69
CA ALA A 232 8.22 -3.82 0.85
C ALA A 232 8.97 -3.44 -0.44
N GLU A 233 9.15 -4.40 -1.34
CA GLU A 233 9.71 -4.22 -2.68
C GLU A 233 8.62 -4.38 -3.75
N GLU A 234 7.36 -4.19 -3.36
CA GLU A 234 6.16 -4.33 -4.20
C GLU A 234 6.04 -5.70 -4.91
N VAL A 235 6.65 -6.76 -4.34
CA VAL A 235 6.54 -8.12 -4.87
C VAL A 235 5.21 -8.74 -4.47
N ALA A 236 4.45 -9.17 -5.47
CA ALA A 236 3.18 -9.85 -5.28
C ALA A 236 3.35 -11.20 -4.54
N ILE A 237 2.56 -11.40 -3.49
CA ILE A 237 2.55 -12.63 -2.68
C ILE A 237 1.42 -13.59 -3.09
N ARG A 238 0.98 -13.54 -4.35
CA ARG A 238 -0.16 -14.32 -4.85
C ARG A 238 0.13 -15.82 -4.91
N ASP A 239 1.35 -16.19 -5.30
CA ASP A 239 1.77 -17.58 -5.43
C ASP A 239 2.36 -18.08 -4.10
N LEU A 240 1.50 -18.12 -3.07
CA LEU A 240 1.90 -18.51 -1.72
C LEU A 240 2.43 -19.94 -1.66
N SER A 241 1.92 -20.86 -2.49
CA SER A 241 2.42 -22.23 -2.53
C SER A 241 3.89 -22.26 -2.95
N ARG A 242 4.25 -21.57 -4.03
CA ARG A 242 5.65 -21.47 -4.47
C ARG A 242 6.53 -20.76 -3.45
N ILE A 243 6.01 -19.69 -2.82
CA ILE A 243 6.73 -19.00 -1.75
C ILE A 243 7.01 -19.99 -0.61
N TYR A 244 6.00 -20.72 -0.13
CA TYR A 244 6.16 -21.63 1.01
C TYR A 244 7.09 -22.80 0.69
N GLU A 245 7.07 -23.36 -0.52
CA GLU A 245 8.05 -24.36 -0.96
C GLU A 245 9.49 -23.82 -0.88
N ALA A 246 9.72 -22.60 -1.37
CA ALA A 246 11.03 -21.96 -1.32
C ALA A 246 11.48 -21.71 0.12
N LEU A 247 10.56 -21.30 1.00
CA LEU A 247 10.82 -21.11 2.42
C LEU A 247 11.14 -22.41 3.13
N THR A 248 10.42 -23.50 2.85
CA THR A 248 10.69 -24.82 3.42
C THR A 248 12.10 -25.30 3.11
N LEU A 249 12.56 -25.14 1.87
CA LEU A 249 13.93 -25.50 1.49
C LEU A 249 14.98 -24.61 2.16
N ARG A 250 14.73 -23.29 2.24
CA ARG A 250 15.67 -22.35 2.83
C ARG A 250 15.76 -22.46 4.35
N ALA A 251 14.63 -22.66 5.03
CA ALA A 251 14.52 -22.74 6.49
C ALA A 251 15.31 -23.92 7.07
N LYS A 252 15.52 -25.00 6.31
CA LYS A 252 16.40 -26.12 6.68
C LYS A 252 17.87 -25.72 6.81
N VAL A 253 18.27 -24.61 6.19
CA VAL A 253 19.65 -24.08 6.20
C VAL A 253 19.76 -22.84 7.08
N SER A 254 18.79 -21.92 7.00
CA SER A 254 18.78 -20.67 7.77
C SER A 254 17.37 -20.09 7.83
N THR A 255 17.00 -19.58 9.00
CA THR A 255 15.74 -18.88 9.26
C THR A 255 15.90 -17.35 9.25
N GLU A 256 17.06 -16.83 8.82
CA GLU A 256 17.29 -15.39 8.72
C GLU A 256 16.29 -14.76 7.72
N PRO A 257 15.54 -13.70 8.12
CA PRO A 257 14.49 -13.12 7.28
C PRO A 257 14.96 -12.67 5.90
N GLU A 258 16.13 -12.02 5.80
CA GLU A 258 16.67 -11.56 4.51
C GLU A 258 16.93 -12.74 3.55
N ARG A 259 17.52 -13.84 4.04
CA ARG A 259 17.76 -15.03 3.22
C ARG A 259 16.48 -15.74 2.78
N LEU A 260 15.47 -15.74 3.64
CA LEU A 260 14.15 -16.28 3.35
C LEU A 260 13.44 -15.45 2.27
N VAL A 261 13.50 -14.12 2.36
CA VAL A 261 12.97 -13.21 1.33
C VAL A 261 13.66 -13.45 0.00
N GLU A 262 15.00 -13.51 -0.04
CA GLU A 262 15.74 -13.77 -1.29
C GLU A 262 15.40 -15.14 -1.89
N ALA A 263 15.20 -16.17 -1.07
CA ALA A 263 14.79 -17.48 -1.55
C ALA A 263 13.39 -17.45 -2.19
N ALA A 264 12.44 -16.76 -1.56
CA ALA A 264 11.11 -16.56 -2.11
C ALA A 264 11.14 -15.75 -3.41
N ARG A 265 11.91 -14.65 -3.46
CA ARG A 265 12.08 -13.85 -4.68
C ARG A 265 12.67 -14.66 -5.84
N MET A 266 13.72 -15.45 -5.57
CA MET A 266 14.31 -16.34 -6.57
C MET A 266 13.29 -17.33 -7.14
N ALA A 267 12.42 -17.90 -6.31
CA ALA A 267 11.35 -18.78 -6.78
C ALA A 267 10.30 -18.03 -7.62
N LEU A 268 10.08 -16.75 -7.34
CA LEU A 268 9.18 -15.87 -8.10
C LEU A 268 9.82 -15.21 -9.33
N GLY A 269 11.09 -15.48 -9.65
CA GLY A 269 11.87 -14.81 -10.71
C GLY A 269 11.13 -14.58 -12.03
N PRO A 270 10.45 -15.60 -12.62
CA PRO A 270 9.64 -15.41 -13.83
C PRO A 270 8.50 -14.40 -13.68
N ALA A 271 7.79 -14.40 -12.54
CA ALA A 271 6.72 -13.44 -12.28
C ALA A 271 7.27 -12.04 -12.04
N LEU A 272 8.38 -11.91 -11.32
CA LEU A 272 9.07 -10.64 -11.09
C LEU A 272 9.53 -10.01 -12.39
N THR A 273 10.16 -10.80 -13.26
CA THR A 273 10.69 -10.31 -14.54
C THR A 273 9.56 -9.93 -15.50
N ALA A 274 8.48 -10.72 -15.55
CA ALA A 274 7.34 -10.46 -16.42
C ALA A 274 6.64 -9.12 -16.12
N GLN A 275 6.70 -8.62 -14.87
CA GLN A 275 6.13 -7.33 -14.49
C GLN A 275 6.81 -6.14 -15.19
N TYR A 276 8.10 -6.28 -15.52
CA TYR A 276 8.91 -5.21 -16.12
C TYR A 276 9.26 -5.49 -17.59
N ALA A 277 8.97 -6.68 -18.10
CA ALA A 277 9.18 -7.02 -19.50
C ALA A 277 8.10 -6.37 -20.38
N HIS A 278 8.51 -5.80 -21.50
CA HIS A 278 7.63 -5.25 -22.54
C HIS A 278 7.90 -5.98 -23.86
N ASP A 279 6.86 -6.54 -24.48
CA ASP A 279 6.96 -7.34 -25.71
C ASP A 279 8.07 -8.43 -25.66
N GLY A 280 8.21 -9.09 -24.51
CA GLY A 280 9.22 -10.13 -24.30
C GLY A 280 10.66 -9.62 -24.18
N THR A 281 10.85 -8.31 -24.01
CA THR A 281 12.16 -7.67 -23.78
C THR A 281 12.19 -7.01 -22.40
N LEU A 282 13.25 -7.25 -21.64
CA LEU A 282 13.55 -6.61 -20.36
C LEU A 282 14.70 -5.63 -20.55
N ARG A 283 14.45 -4.36 -20.24
CA ARG A 283 15.49 -3.33 -20.24
C ARG A 283 16.20 -3.25 -18.91
N VAL A 284 17.51 -3.41 -18.96
CA VAL A 284 18.35 -3.51 -17.76
C VAL A 284 19.43 -2.45 -17.74
N VAL A 285 19.61 -1.85 -16.57
CA VAL A 285 20.85 -1.15 -16.20
C VAL A 285 21.65 -2.10 -15.32
N THR A 286 22.95 -2.20 -15.55
CA THR A 286 23.85 -3.01 -14.73
C THR A 286 24.93 -2.15 -14.09
N LEU A 287 25.61 -2.71 -13.09
CA LEU A 287 26.83 -2.14 -12.54
C LEU A 287 28.03 -2.59 -13.39
N ASP A 288 29.06 -1.76 -13.47
CA ASP A 288 30.37 -2.16 -13.95
C ASP A 288 30.92 -3.29 -13.06
N PRO A 289 31.53 -4.35 -13.62
CA PRO A 289 32.02 -5.48 -12.83
C PRO A 289 33.00 -5.10 -11.70
N ALA A 290 33.86 -4.09 -11.90
CA ALA A 290 34.78 -3.64 -10.85
C ALA A 290 34.05 -2.87 -9.74
N LEU A 291 33.02 -2.09 -10.10
CA LEU A 291 32.14 -1.44 -9.13
C LEU A 291 31.36 -2.48 -8.31
N GLU A 292 30.74 -3.44 -8.98
CA GLU A 292 29.95 -4.49 -8.34
C GLU A 292 30.79 -5.32 -7.37
N GLN A 293 31.99 -5.74 -7.80
CA GLN A 293 32.93 -6.47 -6.95
C GLN A 293 33.34 -5.64 -5.73
N SER A 294 33.65 -4.36 -5.92
CA SER A 294 33.96 -3.44 -4.81
C SER A 294 32.81 -3.30 -3.83
N PHE A 295 31.56 -3.36 -4.29
CA PHE A 295 30.40 -3.33 -3.39
C PHE A 295 30.25 -4.64 -2.63
N VAL A 296 30.39 -5.79 -3.30
CA VAL A 296 30.34 -7.10 -2.62
C VAL A 296 31.38 -7.18 -1.49
N GLU A 297 32.59 -6.68 -1.70
CA GLU A 297 33.66 -6.63 -0.67
C GLU A 297 33.35 -5.70 0.51
N GLN A 298 32.48 -4.71 0.31
CA GLN A 298 32.05 -3.73 1.32
C GLN A 298 30.78 -4.16 2.07
N LEU A 299 30.17 -5.29 1.70
CA LEU A 299 29.05 -5.85 2.43
C LEU A 299 29.49 -6.27 3.84
N ARG A 300 28.72 -5.87 4.85
CA ARG A 300 28.89 -6.29 6.23
C ARG A 300 27.60 -6.91 6.74
N PRO A 301 27.65 -8.08 7.39
CA PRO A 301 26.48 -8.62 8.07
C PRO A 301 26.15 -7.75 9.29
N THR A 302 24.87 -7.50 9.50
CA THR A 302 24.31 -6.80 10.67
C THR A 302 23.14 -7.63 11.23
N GLU A 303 22.66 -7.28 12.43
CA GLU A 303 21.49 -7.93 13.02
C GLU A 303 20.22 -7.80 12.15
N THR A 304 20.12 -6.71 11.38
CA THR A 304 18.97 -6.41 10.52
C THR A 304 19.13 -6.92 9.08
N GLY A 305 20.20 -7.65 8.77
CA GLY A 305 20.53 -8.11 7.41
C GLY A 305 21.88 -7.57 6.94
N THR A 306 22.17 -7.70 5.66
CA THR A 306 23.41 -7.15 5.07
C THR A 306 23.38 -5.62 5.02
N GLN A 307 24.52 -4.96 5.11
CA GLN A 307 24.61 -3.51 4.88
C GLN A 307 25.80 -3.24 3.99
N LEU A 308 25.62 -2.33 3.02
CA LEU A 308 26.69 -1.88 2.15
C LEU A 308 27.30 -0.60 2.73
N LEU A 309 28.60 -0.65 3.06
CA LEU A 309 29.35 0.49 3.57
C LEU A 309 30.08 1.20 2.44
N VAL A 310 29.45 2.22 1.88
CA VAL A 310 30.02 3.04 0.79
C VAL A 310 30.30 4.45 1.29
N ASP A 311 31.38 5.05 0.80
CA ASP A 311 31.65 6.47 0.97
C ASP A 311 30.51 7.33 0.36
N PRO A 312 30.01 8.37 1.05
CA PRO A 312 28.90 9.19 0.57
C PRO A 312 29.12 9.80 -0.83
N VAL A 313 30.32 10.29 -1.13
CA VAL A 313 30.62 10.91 -2.43
C VAL A 313 30.51 9.90 -3.56
N ARG A 314 30.99 8.68 -3.32
CA ARG A 314 30.88 7.58 -4.27
C ARG A 314 29.43 7.13 -4.45
N LEU A 315 28.66 7.08 -3.36
CA LEU A 315 27.23 6.74 -3.42
C LEU A 315 26.44 7.76 -4.25
N ASP A 316 26.66 9.05 -4.02
CA ASP A 316 26.01 10.13 -4.77
C ASP A 316 26.33 10.03 -6.26
N ALA A 317 27.60 9.82 -6.62
CA ALA A 317 28.02 9.64 -8.00
C ALA A 317 27.33 8.43 -8.68
N VAL A 318 27.17 7.31 -7.96
CA VAL A 318 26.46 6.12 -8.45
C VAL A 318 24.97 6.40 -8.64
N LEU A 319 24.32 7.06 -7.67
CA LEU A 319 22.90 7.41 -7.77
C LEU A 319 22.63 8.41 -8.92
N ASP A 320 23.50 9.38 -9.14
CA ASP A 320 23.41 10.33 -10.26
C ASP A 320 23.52 9.62 -11.61
N GLN A 321 24.50 8.71 -11.74
CA GLN A 321 24.65 7.90 -12.95
C GLN A 321 23.44 7.00 -13.20
N LEU A 322 22.92 6.36 -12.14
CA LEU A 322 21.70 5.55 -12.21
C LEU A 322 20.51 6.39 -12.66
N ARG A 323 20.27 7.58 -12.09
CA ARG A 323 19.19 8.49 -12.53
C ARG A 323 19.31 8.83 -14.01
N GLY A 324 20.52 9.17 -14.47
CA GLY A 324 20.75 9.45 -15.89
C GLY A 324 20.49 8.24 -16.79
N ALA A 325 20.96 7.05 -16.41
CA ALA A 325 20.76 5.83 -17.18
C ALA A 325 19.30 5.40 -17.25
N VAL A 326 18.59 5.42 -16.13
CA VAL A 326 17.16 5.12 -16.03
C VAL A 326 16.35 6.12 -16.86
N SER A 327 16.58 7.43 -16.70
CA SER A 327 15.86 8.45 -17.46
C SER A 327 16.03 8.30 -18.98
N ARG A 328 17.23 7.92 -19.45
CA ARG A 328 17.46 7.63 -20.88
C ARG A 328 16.77 6.35 -21.33
N GLY A 329 16.82 5.29 -20.53
CA GLY A 329 16.19 4.01 -20.87
C GLY A 329 14.66 4.06 -20.86
N GLU A 330 14.08 4.90 -19.99
CA GLU A 330 12.64 5.14 -19.89
C GLU A 330 12.13 6.18 -20.89
N ALA A 331 13.00 6.82 -21.67
CA ALA A 331 12.61 7.88 -22.62
C ALA A 331 11.60 7.40 -23.68
N SER A 332 11.54 6.10 -23.97
CA SER A 332 10.53 5.50 -24.85
C SER A 332 9.29 4.97 -24.13
N GLY A 333 9.08 5.36 -22.86
CA GLY A 333 7.93 4.97 -22.04
C GLY A 333 7.97 3.51 -21.54
N GLN A 334 9.11 2.83 -21.65
CA GLN A 334 9.28 1.44 -21.18
C GLN A 334 10.02 1.41 -19.84
N PRO A 335 9.61 0.55 -18.89
CA PRO A 335 10.24 0.48 -17.58
C PRO A 335 11.67 -0.06 -17.68
N VAL A 336 12.53 0.40 -16.77
CA VAL A 336 13.92 -0.06 -16.65
C VAL A 336 14.13 -0.64 -15.26
N VAL A 337 14.88 -1.75 -15.18
CA VAL A 337 15.26 -2.36 -13.90
C VAL A 337 16.78 -2.34 -13.71
N LEU A 338 17.22 -2.23 -12.47
CA LEU A 338 18.62 -2.44 -12.11
C LEU A 338 18.86 -3.93 -11.85
N VAL A 339 19.87 -4.51 -12.48
CA VAL A 339 20.24 -5.92 -12.26
C VAL A 339 21.64 -6.02 -11.67
N CYS A 340 21.78 -6.84 -10.63
CA CYS A 340 23.04 -7.04 -9.89
C CYS A 340 23.23 -8.48 -9.38
N ALA A 341 24.37 -8.74 -8.76
CA ALA A 341 24.67 -10.02 -8.11
C ALA A 341 23.70 -10.34 -6.95
N PRO A 342 23.25 -11.61 -6.80
CA PRO A 342 22.32 -11.99 -5.75
C PRO A 342 22.74 -11.61 -4.31
N ALA A 343 24.04 -11.69 -4.00
CA ALA A 343 24.54 -11.33 -2.68
C ALA A 343 24.45 -9.83 -2.36
N LEU A 344 24.41 -8.98 -3.40
CA LEU A 344 24.42 -7.53 -3.29
C LEU A 344 23.00 -6.95 -3.28
N ARG A 345 22.04 -7.64 -3.92
CA ARG A 345 20.70 -7.13 -4.23
C ARG A 345 19.94 -6.52 -3.04
N PRO A 346 19.84 -7.14 -1.84
CA PRO A 346 19.09 -6.57 -0.72
C PRO A 346 19.68 -5.23 -0.24
N ALA A 347 21.00 -5.17 -0.11
CA ALA A 347 21.70 -3.99 0.36
C ALA A 347 21.66 -2.86 -0.68
N LEU A 348 21.82 -3.23 -1.97
CA LEU A 348 21.73 -2.28 -3.07
C LEU A 348 20.33 -1.71 -3.24
N HIS A 349 19.28 -2.55 -3.12
CA HIS A 349 17.89 -2.10 -3.16
C HIS A 349 17.62 -1.02 -2.10
N ARG A 350 18.04 -1.26 -0.85
CA ARG A 350 17.89 -0.26 0.24
C ARG A 350 18.59 1.06 -0.07
N LEU A 351 19.77 1.03 -0.67
CA LEU A 351 20.51 2.24 -1.03
C LEU A 351 19.88 2.97 -2.21
N VAL A 352 19.49 2.24 -3.25
CA VAL A 352 18.84 2.79 -4.45
C VAL A 352 17.51 3.44 -4.07
N ALA A 353 16.74 2.84 -3.16
CA ALA A 353 15.47 3.38 -2.70
C ALA A 353 15.57 4.78 -2.06
N LEU A 354 16.75 5.19 -1.56
CA LEU A 354 16.99 6.54 -1.05
C LEU A 354 16.96 7.62 -2.15
N GLY A 355 17.37 7.26 -3.37
CA GLY A 355 17.50 8.19 -4.49
C GLY A 355 16.52 7.96 -5.64
N LEU A 356 16.08 6.72 -5.83
CA LEU A 356 15.15 6.26 -6.87
C LEU A 356 14.16 5.24 -6.28
N PRO A 357 13.17 5.67 -5.48
CA PRO A 357 12.26 4.76 -4.77
C PRO A 357 11.40 3.88 -5.69
N ARG A 358 11.25 4.25 -6.97
CA ARG A 358 10.48 3.48 -7.96
C ARG A 358 11.33 2.51 -8.79
N LEU A 359 12.66 2.54 -8.67
CA LEU A 359 13.54 1.69 -9.46
C LEU A 359 13.56 0.27 -8.86
N ALA A 360 13.04 -0.69 -9.60
CA ALA A 360 13.12 -2.09 -9.21
C ALA A 360 14.56 -2.61 -9.32
N VAL A 361 15.01 -3.33 -8.29
CA VAL A 361 16.33 -3.97 -8.24
C VAL A 361 16.16 -5.48 -8.24
N LEU A 362 16.57 -6.12 -9.33
CA LEU A 362 16.52 -7.56 -9.52
C LEU A 362 17.91 -8.17 -9.41
N SER A 363 17.98 -9.45 -9.06
CA SER A 363 19.23 -10.20 -9.15
C SER A 363 19.38 -10.87 -10.52
N TYR A 364 20.61 -11.16 -10.95
CA TYR A 364 20.84 -11.97 -12.15
C TYR A 364 20.07 -13.30 -12.09
N GLY A 365 20.01 -13.93 -10.92
CA GLY A 365 19.31 -15.19 -10.72
C GLY A 365 17.80 -15.10 -10.96
N GLU A 366 17.17 -13.97 -10.64
CA GLU A 366 15.74 -13.75 -10.85
C GLU A 366 15.39 -13.54 -12.33
N VAL A 367 16.31 -12.94 -13.09
CA VAL A 367 16.15 -12.65 -14.51
C VAL A 367 16.51 -13.85 -15.38
N THR A 368 17.49 -14.64 -14.97
CA THR A 368 17.92 -15.85 -15.68
C THR A 368 16.87 -16.96 -15.57
N GLY A 369 16.45 -17.53 -16.70
CA GLY A 369 15.46 -18.63 -16.74
C GLY A 369 14.04 -18.20 -17.11
N THR A 370 13.83 -16.92 -17.41
CA THR A 370 12.51 -16.37 -17.78
C THR A 370 12.21 -16.41 -19.27
N GLY A 371 13.22 -16.66 -20.11
CA GLY A 371 13.09 -16.67 -21.58
C GLY A 371 12.92 -15.28 -22.21
N VAL A 372 13.00 -14.22 -21.39
CA VAL A 372 12.88 -12.83 -21.81
C VAL A 372 14.21 -12.37 -22.43
N GLN A 373 14.14 -11.59 -23.52
CA GLN A 373 15.32 -10.99 -24.14
C GLN A 373 15.83 -9.85 -23.28
N ILE A 374 17.13 -9.79 -23.00
CA ILE A 374 17.73 -8.75 -22.17
C ILE A 374 18.31 -7.67 -23.07
N GLU A 375 17.81 -6.45 -22.93
CA GLU A 375 18.35 -5.24 -23.59
C GLU A 375 19.09 -4.41 -22.54
N SER A 376 20.41 -4.27 -22.68
CA SER A 376 21.19 -3.41 -21.79
C SER A 376 21.07 -1.95 -22.25
N VAL A 377 20.51 -1.10 -21.39
CA VAL A 377 20.30 0.34 -21.67
C VAL A 377 21.33 1.24 -20.99
N GLY A 378 22.18 0.68 -20.12
CA GLY A 378 23.25 1.43 -19.48
C GLY A 378 24.09 0.61 -18.50
N VAL A 379 25.30 1.11 -18.23
CA VAL A 379 26.23 0.57 -17.23
C VAL A 379 26.67 1.70 -16.30
N VAL A 380 26.63 1.46 -15.00
CA VAL A 380 27.03 2.42 -13.96
C VAL A 380 28.39 2.04 -13.40
N ASN A 381 29.37 2.95 -13.46
CA ASN A 381 30.76 2.68 -13.09
C ASN A 381 31.20 3.37 -11.78
N GLY A 382 30.42 4.33 -11.28
CA GLY A 382 30.69 5.00 -10.00
C GLY A 382 31.91 5.92 -10.00
N VAL A 383 32.47 6.23 -11.17
CA VAL A 383 33.52 7.24 -11.33
C VAL A 383 32.83 8.51 -11.81
N HIS A 384 33.01 9.65 -11.12
CA HIS A 384 32.60 10.93 -11.70
C HIS A 384 33.24 11.02 -13.08
N ALA A 385 32.43 11.24 -14.12
CA ALA A 385 32.97 11.70 -15.38
C ALA A 385 33.72 12.99 -15.05
N LEU A 386 35.05 12.90 -14.94
CA LEU A 386 35.91 14.07 -14.95
C LEU A 386 35.54 14.77 -16.24
N ALA A 387 34.77 15.85 -16.11
CA ALA A 387 34.30 16.65 -17.22
C ALA A 387 35.51 16.97 -18.12
N ALA A 388 35.42 16.52 -19.37
CA ALA A 388 36.34 16.88 -20.43
C ALA A 388 36.10 18.32 -20.87
#